data_AF-A0A8J3VND1-F1
#
_entry.id   AF-A0A8J3VND1-F1
#
_cell.length_a   1.000
_cell.length_b   1.000
_cell.length_c   1.000
_cell.angle_alpha   90.00
_cell.angle_beta   90.00
_cell.angle_gamma   90.00
#
_symmetry.space_group_name_H-M   'P 1'
#
loop_
_entity.id
_entity.type
_entity.pdbx_description
1 polymer ?
#
loop_
_entity_poly.entity_id
_entity_poly.type
_entity_poly.pdbx_seq_one_letter_code
_entity_poly.pdbx_strand_id
1 'polypeptide(L)'
;MLMLGEVSTGLLRHSTSVSARIADDIMMLRQDQPVRSSRRPIAHAVSQDLLTGVDCRLPIGTVGGPRCVGTVRSHAAMTGGRVLQGSAYVSVTPSQHNRRLPWSYYLSCPGIVETIGAGRLPEVAAGFASQQQSGSLDLGSIGTRVMNAVQDSPHLDGRLPFRMARTVLRWMVAPTDLAIRDSASVQFTVDGESRRTLVLRLDIGPPGPTPERVVELCEDLALHDWLLTALEELIDRSQIGSGPPAAVVDRLKPAIDQLLHLWMPAARLEPALAELWQSLERRPGFSRQWKAGVDRVRDQLTASTIALLSEASFGPVRP
;
A
#
# COMPACT_ATOMS: atom_id res chain seq x y z
N MET A 1 -22.63 2.62 6.13
CA MET A 1 -21.67 1.50 6.02
C MET A 1 -20.29 2.04 6.37
N LEU A 2 -19.43 1.27 7.03
CA LEU A 2 -18.04 1.63 7.29
C LEU A 2 -17.15 0.68 6.49
N MET A 3 -16.15 1.16 5.76
CA MET A 3 -15.12 0.27 5.20
C MET A 3 -13.83 0.39 5.98
N LEU A 4 -13.16 -0.74 6.17
CA LEU A 4 -11.86 -0.85 6.83
C LEU A 4 -10.92 -1.63 5.93
N GLY A 5 -9.65 -1.25 5.90
CA GLY A 5 -8.64 -2.01 5.20
C GLY A 5 -7.22 -1.74 5.66
N GLU A 6 -6.33 -2.63 5.25
CA GLU A 6 -4.90 -2.51 5.47
C GLU A 6 -4.15 -2.94 4.21
N VAL A 7 -3.12 -2.15 3.84
CA VAL A 7 -2.23 -2.44 2.73
C VAL A 7 -0.80 -2.51 3.27
N SER A 8 -0.18 -3.68 3.19
CA SER A 8 1.24 -3.86 3.48
C SER A 8 2.03 -3.75 2.17
N THR A 9 2.97 -2.82 2.09
CA THR A 9 3.80 -2.59 0.89
C THR A 9 5.26 -2.92 1.17
N GLY A 10 5.93 -3.60 0.23
CA GLY A 10 7.37 -3.79 0.27
C GLY A 10 7.94 -4.43 -0.99
N LEU A 11 9.23 -4.72 -0.96
CA LEU A 11 9.90 -5.40 -2.08
C LEU A 11 9.48 -6.87 -2.20
N LEU A 12 9.29 -7.32 -3.44
CA LEU A 12 9.34 -8.72 -3.80
C LEU A 12 10.74 -9.26 -3.49
N ARG A 13 10.83 -10.44 -2.88
CA ARG A 13 12.12 -11.09 -2.58
C ARG A 13 12.66 -11.76 -3.84
N HIS A 14 12.97 -10.93 -4.83
CA HIS A 14 13.67 -11.30 -6.04
C HIS A 14 14.74 -10.27 -6.38
N SER A 15 15.95 -10.72 -6.73
CA SER A 15 17.09 -9.81 -7.02
C SER A 15 16.86 -8.91 -8.25
N THR A 16 16.00 -9.34 -9.17
CA THR A 16 15.64 -8.61 -10.38
C THR A 16 14.13 -8.40 -10.47
N SER A 17 13.67 -7.56 -11.41
CA SER A 17 12.24 -7.49 -11.72
C SER A 17 11.78 -8.81 -12.33
N VAL A 18 10.70 -9.39 -11.83
CA VAL A 18 10.09 -10.56 -12.49
C VAL A 18 9.46 -10.18 -13.83
N SER A 19 9.50 -11.11 -14.79
CA SER A 19 8.77 -10.94 -16.06
C SER A 19 7.26 -11.01 -15.85
N ALA A 20 6.48 -10.49 -16.80
CA ALA A 20 5.01 -10.55 -16.74
C ALA A 20 4.48 -12.00 -16.60
N ARG A 21 5.12 -12.96 -17.27
CA ARG A 21 4.75 -14.38 -17.16
C ARG A 21 4.97 -14.91 -15.74
N ILE A 22 6.16 -14.68 -15.17
CA ILE A 22 6.46 -15.09 -13.80
C ILE A 22 5.51 -14.39 -12.82
N ALA A 23 5.23 -13.10 -13.03
CA ALA A 23 4.27 -12.36 -12.22
C ALA A 23 2.88 -13.01 -12.26
N ASP A 24 2.36 -13.35 -13.44
CA ASP A 24 1.06 -14.03 -13.58
C ASP A 24 1.08 -15.40 -12.87
N ASP A 25 2.17 -16.17 -13.01
CA ASP A 25 2.32 -17.50 -12.40
C ASP A 25 2.33 -17.42 -10.86
N ILE A 26 3.10 -16.51 -10.26
CA ILE A 26 3.21 -16.38 -8.79
C ILE A 26 2.00 -15.67 -8.15
N MET A 27 1.26 -14.88 -8.93
CA MET A 27 0.06 -14.16 -8.47
C MET A 27 -1.21 -15.00 -8.63
N MET A 28 -1.13 -16.18 -9.26
CA MET A 28 -2.23 -17.12 -9.41
C MET A 28 -2.52 -17.85 -8.08
N LEU A 29 -3.15 -17.15 -7.14
CA LEU A 29 -3.46 -17.68 -5.81
C LEU A 29 -4.70 -18.58 -5.80
N ARG A 30 -5.52 -18.50 -6.85
CA ARG A 30 -6.64 -19.40 -7.12
C ARG A 30 -6.64 -19.82 -8.58
N GLN A 31 -7.13 -21.03 -8.86
CA GLN A 31 -7.14 -21.60 -10.22
C GLN A 31 -8.41 -21.31 -11.01
N ASP A 32 -9.44 -20.73 -10.38
CA ASP A 32 -10.76 -20.57 -10.99
C ASP A 32 -10.95 -19.24 -11.73
N GLN A 33 -10.06 -18.27 -11.53
CA GLN A 33 -10.10 -16.97 -12.19
C GLN A 33 -8.68 -16.53 -12.59
N PRO A 34 -8.49 -15.83 -13.71
CA PRO A 34 -7.17 -15.35 -14.10
C PRO A 34 -6.70 -14.17 -13.24
N VAL A 35 -5.39 -13.97 -13.18
CA VAL A 35 -4.78 -12.75 -12.63
C VAL A 35 -5.13 -11.57 -13.52
N ARG A 36 -5.48 -10.43 -12.90
CA ARG A 36 -5.72 -9.18 -13.64
C ARG A 36 -4.38 -8.49 -13.87
N SER A 37 -3.91 -8.42 -15.12
CA SER A 37 -2.65 -7.77 -15.45
C SER A 37 -2.82 -6.62 -16.44
N SER A 38 -2.00 -5.58 -16.27
CA SER A 38 -1.87 -4.45 -17.19
C SER A 38 -0.39 -4.17 -17.44
N ARG A 39 -0.05 -3.80 -18.68
CA ARG A 39 1.31 -3.42 -19.07
C ARG A 39 1.54 -1.90 -19.07
N ARG A 40 0.47 -1.12 -18.97
CA ARG A 40 0.50 0.35 -19.11
C ARG A 40 -0.25 1.01 -17.95
N PRO A 41 0.23 2.16 -17.46
CA PRO A 41 1.50 2.83 -17.83
C PRO A 41 2.74 2.05 -17.36
N ILE A 42 2.58 1.24 -16.31
CA ILE A 42 3.60 0.32 -15.79
C ILE A 42 3.00 -1.07 -15.64
N ALA A 43 3.84 -2.10 -15.80
CA ALA A 43 3.48 -3.48 -15.49
C ALA A 43 2.88 -3.58 -14.09
N HIS A 44 1.66 -4.10 -14.01
CA HIS A 44 0.89 -4.22 -12.79
C HIS A 44 0.07 -5.50 -12.86
N ALA A 45 0.05 -6.28 -11.78
CA ALA A 45 -0.70 -7.52 -11.69
C ALA A 45 -1.43 -7.57 -10.34
N VAL A 46 -2.68 -8.02 -10.34
CA VAL A 46 -3.52 -8.16 -9.14
C VAL A 46 -4.08 -9.57 -9.10
N SER A 47 -3.87 -10.27 -7.99
CA SER A 47 -4.41 -11.61 -7.79
C SER A 47 -5.94 -11.58 -7.67
N GLN A 48 -6.53 -12.77 -7.67
CA GLN A 48 -7.94 -12.93 -7.35
C GLN A 48 -8.20 -12.54 -5.89
N ASP A 49 -9.43 -12.12 -5.58
CA ASP A 49 -9.86 -11.96 -4.19
C ASP A 49 -9.96 -13.33 -3.51
N LEU A 50 -9.26 -13.45 -2.38
CA LEU A 50 -9.42 -14.52 -1.40
C LEU A 50 -10.42 -14.07 -0.34
N LEU A 51 -11.24 -15.01 0.14
CA LEU A 51 -12.20 -14.76 1.22
C LEU A 51 -11.73 -15.46 2.49
N THR A 52 -11.59 -14.68 3.56
CA THR A 52 -11.30 -15.21 4.90
C THR A 52 -12.52 -15.03 5.79
N GLY A 53 -13.10 -16.13 6.27
CA GLY A 53 -14.17 -16.09 7.26
C GLY A 53 -13.64 -15.57 8.61
N VAL A 54 -14.33 -14.62 9.21
CA VAL A 54 -13.99 -14.05 10.52
C VAL A 54 -15.16 -14.14 11.49
N ASP A 55 -14.85 -14.41 12.75
CA ASP A 55 -15.76 -14.37 13.89
C ASP A 55 -14.95 -13.87 15.09
N CYS A 56 -14.89 -12.55 15.23
CA CYS A 56 -13.99 -11.87 16.17
C CYS A 56 -14.64 -10.60 16.71
N ARG A 57 -13.89 -9.78 17.46
CA ARG A 57 -14.36 -8.46 17.89
C ARG A 57 -13.82 -7.38 16.97
N LEU A 58 -14.57 -6.29 16.80
CA LEU A 58 -14.04 -5.08 16.17
C LEU A 58 -13.26 -4.26 17.19
N PRO A 59 -12.19 -3.56 16.76
CA PRO A 59 -11.46 -2.66 17.64
C PRO A 59 -12.36 -1.46 17.99
N ILE A 60 -12.49 -1.17 19.28
CA ILE A 60 -13.04 0.10 19.78
C ILE A 60 -12.05 0.64 20.80
N GLY A 61 -11.98 1.94 21.06
CA GLY A 61 -10.99 2.52 22.00
C GLY A 61 -11.04 2.00 23.46
N THR A 62 -11.92 1.04 23.78
CA THR A 62 -12.11 0.40 25.08
C THR A 62 -12.16 -1.14 24.94
N VAL A 63 -12.01 -1.86 26.06
CA VAL A 63 -12.09 -3.34 26.06
C VAL A 63 -13.51 -3.78 25.72
N GLY A 64 -13.65 -4.75 24.80
CA GLY A 64 -14.92 -5.46 24.59
C GLY A 64 -15.76 -5.00 23.40
N GLY A 65 -15.12 -4.56 22.31
CA GLY A 65 -15.80 -4.17 21.07
C GLY A 65 -16.83 -5.17 20.53
N PRO A 66 -17.74 -4.69 19.65
CA PRO A 66 -18.85 -5.50 19.16
C PRO A 66 -18.31 -6.73 18.44
N ARG A 67 -18.95 -7.88 18.69
CA ARG A 67 -18.65 -9.11 17.95
C ARG A 67 -19.07 -8.90 16.50
N CYS A 68 -18.26 -9.40 15.58
CA CYS A 68 -18.54 -9.30 14.17
C CYS A 68 -18.31 -10.65 13.48
N VAL A 69 -19.15 -10.98 12.52
CA VAL A 69 -19.07 -12.24 11.77
C VAL A 69 -19.28 -11.97 10.29
N GLY A 70 -18.47 -12.58 9.44
CA GLY A 70 -18.59 -12.42 8.00
C GLY A 70 -17.33 -12.86 7.25
N THR A 71 -17.09 -12.23 6.11
CA THR A 71 -15.93 -12.52 5.26
C THR A 71 -15.12 -11.26 4.96
N VAL A 72 -13.80 -11.38 5.05
CA VAL A 72 -12.83 -10.36 4.66
C VAL A 72 -12.29 -10.70 3.27
N ARG A 73 -12.17 -9.69 2.41
CA ARG A 73 -11.50 -9.82 1.11
C ARG A 73 -10.02 -9.52 1.25
N SER A 74 -9.20 -10.25 0.53
CA SER A 74 -7.77 -9.98 0.47
C SER A 74 -7.18 -10.43 -0.86
N HIS A 75 -6.21 -9.68 -1.37
CA HIS A 75 -5.48 -10.04 -2.59
C HIS A 75 -4.05 -9.47 -2.53
N ALA A 76 -3.21 -9.92 -3.44
CA ALA A 76 -1.90 -9.34 -3.68
C ALA A 76 -1.96 -8.42 -4.91
N ALA A 77 -1.20 -7.33 -4.87
CA ALA A 77 -0.94 -6.48 -6.01
C ALA A 77 0.57 -6.33 -6.23
N MET A 78 1.02 -6.36 -7.47
CA MET A 78 2.43 -6.27 -7.85
C MET A 78 2.63 -5.15 -8.86
N THR A 79 3.63 -4.29 -8.62
CA THR A 79 3.99 -3.19 -9.51
C THR A 79 5.43 -3.30 -9.99
N GLY A 80 5.62 -3.19 -11.31
CA GLY A 80 6.92 -3.25 -11.99
C GLY A 80 7.65 -4.60 -11.87
N GLY A 81 6.98 -5.65 -11.40
CA GLY A 81 7.64 -6.92 -11.05
C GLY A 81 8.59 -6.80 -9.86
N ARG A 82 8.44 -5.77 -9.02
CA ARG A 82 9.40 -5.40 -7.96
C ARG A 82 8.75 -5.12 -6.62
N VAL A 83 7.67 -4.33 -6.61
CA VAL A 83 6.96 -3.98 -5.39
C VAL A 83 5.75 -4.91 -5.28
N LEU A 84 5.59 -5.50 -4.10
CA LEU A 84 4.50 -6.39 -3.76
C LEU A 84 3.70 -5.76 -2.62
N GLN A 85 2.38 -5.81 -2.76
CA GLN A 85 1.42 -5.35 -1.77
C GLN A 85 0.52 -6.50 -1.36
N GLY A 86 0.29 -6.64 -0.07
CA GLY A 86 -0.77 -7.48 0.49
C GLY A 86 -1.90 -6.60 1.00
N SER A 87 -3.07 -6.72 0.40
CA SER A 87 -4.25 -5.91 0.70
C SER A 87 -5.32 -6.76 1.37
N ALA A 88 -5.94 -6.25 2.42
CA ALA A 88 -7.11 -6.87 3.05
C ALA A 88 -8.11 -5.80 3.48
N TYR A 89 -9.38 -6.03 3.17
CA TYR A 89 -10.43 -5.04 3.39
C TYR A 89 -11.81 -5.67 3.61
N VAL A 90 -12.71 -4.90 4.23
CA VAL A 90 -14.04 -5.34 4.59
C VAL A 90 -15.01 -4.17 4.70
N SER A 91 -16.27 -4.41 4.32
CA SER A 91 -17.40 -3.55 4.61
C SER A 91 -18.09 -4.00 5.91
N VAL A 92 -18.12 -3.12 6.90
CA VAL A 92 -18.76 -3.34 8.19
C VAL A 92 -20.16 -2.74 8.20
N THR A 93 -21.15 -3.58 8.51
CA THR A 93 -22.57 -3.19 8.60
C THR A 93 -23.18 -3.69 9.90
N PRO A 94 -24.17 -3.00 10.48
CA PRO A 94 -24.95 -3.55 11.57
C PRO A 94 -25.76 -4.75 11.08
N SER A 95 -25.75 -5.87 11.82
CA SER A 95 -26.62 -6.99 11.48
C SER A 95 -28.08 -6.61 11.72
N GLN A 96 -28.97 -7.06 10.83
CA GLN A 96 -30.41 -7.04 11.09
C GLN A 96 -30.83 -8.11 12.11
N HIS A 97 -29.92 -9.03 12.43
CA HIS A 97 -30.15 -10.15 13.32
C HIS A 97 -29.34 -9.97 14.60
N ASN A 98 -30.00 -10.10 15.76
CA ASN A 98 -29.31 -10.05 17.06
C ASN A 98 -28.63 -11.39 17.43
N ARG A 99 -28.27 -12.21 16.44
CA ARG A 99 -27.62 -13.51 16.62
C ARG A 99 -26.73 -13.84 15.43
N ARG A 100 -25.75 -14.71 15.66
CA ARG A 100 -24.93 -15.29 14.59
C ARG A 100 -25.78 -16.18 13.68
N LEU A 101 -25.60 -16.04 12.38
CA LEU A 101 -26.23 -16.87 11.36
C LEU A 101 -25.31 -18.04 10.92
N PRO A 102 -25.84 -19.04 10.19
CA PRO A 102 -25.00 -20.09 9.60
C PRO A 102 -23.97 -19.53 8.61
N TRP A 103 -22.87 -20.24 8.39
CA TRP A 103 -21.83 -19.80 7.45
C TRP A 103 -22.33 -19.63 6.01
N SER A 104 -23.34 -20.39 5.58
CA SER A 104 -23.94 -20.25 4.24
C SER A 104 -24.48 -18.83 4.00
N TYR A 105 -25.00 -18.17 5.04
CA TYR A 105 -25.43 -16.78 4.96
C TYR A 105 -24.24 -15.86 4.70
N TYR A 106 -23.20 -15.92 5.52
CA TYR A 106 -22.04 -15.03 5.38
C TYR A 106 -21.24 -15.26 4.10
N LEU A 107 -21.20 -16.49 3.60
CA LEU A 107 -20.57 -16.83 2.32
C LEU A 107 -21.37 -16.27 1.11
N SER A 108 -22.66 -15.97 1.28
CA SER A 108 -23.46 -15.30 0.25
C SER A 108 -23.24 -13.78 0.20
N CYS A 109 -22.52 -13.22 1.18
CA CYS A 109 -22.23 -11.78 1.30
C CYS A 109 -20.70 -11.53 1.35
N PRO A 110 -19.96 -11.78 0.24
CA PRO A 110 -18.50 -11.74 0.22
C PRO A 110 -17.93 -10.34 0.45
N GLY A 111 -17.06 -10.19 1.45
CA GLY A 111 -16.43 -8.92 1.84
C GLY A 111 -17.26 -8.09 2.81
N ILE A 112 -18.36 -8.64 3.33
CA ILE A 112 -19.20 -8.00 4.35
C ILE A 112 -18.98 -8.71 5.69
N VAL A 113 -18.83 -7.91 6.73
CA VAL A 113 -18.84 -8.34 8.12
C VAL A 113 -19.95 -7.62 8.87
N GLU A 114 -20.81 -8.40 9.50
CA GLU A 114 -21.94 -7.86 10.27
C GLU A 114 -21.61 -7.78 11.75
N THR A 115 -21.93 -6.65 12.38
CA THR A 115 -21.82 -6.50 13.84
C THR A 115 -23.05 -7.09 14.53
N ILE A 116 -22.82 -7.97 15.50
CA ILE A 116 -23.86 -8.53 16.36
C ILE A 116 -24.00 -7.63 17.59
N GLY A 117 -25.21 -7.10 17.82
CA GLY A 117 -25.50 -6.16 18.90
C GLY A 117 -25.45 -4.70 18.46
N ALA A 118 -25.43 -3.77 19.42
CA ALA A 118 -25.47 -2.32 19.14
C ALA A 118 -24.25 -1.88 18.31
N GLY A 119 -24.49 -1.51 17.06
CA GLY A 119 -23.46 -1.07 16.12
C GLY A 119 -22.91 0.30 16.50
N ARG A 120 -21.62 0.36 16.87
CA ARG A 120 -20.91 1.60 17.19
C ARG A 120 -19.88 1.94 16.11
N LEU A 121 -20.34 2.05 14.86
CA LEU A 121 -19.44 2.22 13.71
C LEU A 121 -18.47 3.41 13.82
N PRO A 122 -18.86 4.60 14.35
CA PRO A 122 -17.91 5.69 14.55
C PRO A 122 -16.80 5.36 15.56
N GLU A 123 -17.14 4.65 16.66
CA GLU A 123 -16.16 4.18 17.64
C GLU A 123 -15.25 3.09 17.06
N VAL A 124 -15.79 2.24 16.18
CA VAL A 124 -14.99 1.24 15.45
C VAL A 124 -13.99 1.92 14.52
N ALA A 125 -14.41 2.95 13.78
CA ALA A 125 -13.51 3.72 12.92
C ALA A 125 -12.38 4.33 13.77
N ALA A 126 -12.71 5.05 14.84
CA ALA A 126 -11.70 5.63 15.73
C ALA A 126 -10.78 4.58 16.36
N GLY A 127 -11.34 3.44 16.79
CA GLY A 127 -10.58 2.31 17.35
C GLY A 127 -9.62 1.69 16.34
N PHE A 128 -10.05 1.52 15.09
CA PHE A 128 -9.22 0.99 14.00
C PHE A 128 -8.08 1.94 13.60
N ALA A 129 -8.32 3.26 13.63
CA ALA A 129 -7.28 4.27 13.35
C ALA A 129 -6.16 4.27 14.40
N SER A 130 -6.49 3.80 15.60
CA SER A 130 -5.53 3.68 16.69
C SER A 130 -4.65 2.42 16.53
N GLN A 131 -3.98 2.01 17.60
CA GLN A 131 -3.12 0.83 17.59
C GLN A 131 -3.93 -0.46 17.46
N GLN A 132 -3.30 -1.50 16.90
CA GLN A 132 -3.88 -2.83 16.82
C GLN A 132 -4.17 -3.37 18.22
N GLN A 133 -5.39 -3.89 18.41
CA GLN A 133 -5.81 -4.48 19.68
C GLN A 133 -5.72 -6.00 19.60
N SER A 134 -5.12 -6.63 20.60
CA SER A 134 -5.06 -8.09 20.66
C SER A 134 -6.46 -8.69 20.74
N GLY A 135 -6.75 -9.69 19.90
CA GLY A 135 -8.05 -10.35 19.85
C GLY A 135 -9.15 -9.60 19.09
N SER A 136 -8.82 -8.48 18.44
CA SER A 136 -9.71 -7.83 17.46
C SER A 136 -9.44 -8.31 16.04
N LEU A 137 -10.29 -7.89 15.10
CA LEU A 137 -10.09 -8.08 13.67
C LEU A 137 -8.68 -7.61 13.25
N ASP A 138 -7.94 -8.49 12.60
CA ASP A 138 -6.57 -8.25 12.16
C ASP A 138 -6.47 -8.39 10.64
N LEU A 139 -6.77 -7.28 9.95
CA LEU A 139 -6.67 -7.20 8.50
C LEU A 139 -5.20 -7.30 8.04
N GLY A 140 -4.26 -6.80 8.85
CA GLY A 140 -2.83 -6.86 8.55
C GLY A 140 -2.30 -8.27 8.44
N SER A 141 -2.66 -9.14 9.40
CA SER A 141 -2.31 -10.56 9.35
C SER A 141 -2.94 -11.27 8.14
N ILE A 142 -4.16 -10.90 7.75
CA ILE A 142 -4.83 -11.46 6.56
C ILE A 142 -4.08 -11.03 5.29
N GLY A 143 -3.83 -9.73 5.10
CA GLY A 143 -3.12 -9.20 3.93
C GLY A 143 -1.67 -9.71 3.84
N THR A 144 -0.97 -9.78 4.97
CA THR A 144 0.39 -10.32 5.06
C THR A 144 0.45 -11.80 4.68
N ARG A 145 -0.57 -12.60 5.04
CA ARG A 145 -0.64 -14.01 4.62
C ARG A 145 -0.69 -14.13 3.10
N VAL A 146 -1.48 -13.29 2.43
CA VAL A 146 -1.56 -13.27 0.97
C VAL A 146 -0.22 -12.85 0.35
N MET A 147 0.42 -11.82 0.91
CA MET A 147 1.76 -11.40 0.49
C MET A 147 2.79 -12.53 0.64
N ASN A 148 2.75 -13.29 1.75
CA ASN A 148 3.66 -14.40 1.99
C ASN A 148 3.41 -15.56 1.01
N ALA A 149 2.15 -15.86 0.67
CA ALA A 149 1.84 -16.88 -0.33
C ALA A 149 2.52 -16.61 -1.69
N VAL A 150 2.61 -15.34 -2.11
CA VAL A 150 3.37 -14.95 -3.31
C VAL A 150 4.88 -15.11 -3.09
N GLN A 151 5.38 -14.67 -1.93
CA GLN A 151 6.82 -14.69 -1.59
C GLN A 151 7.39 -16.10 -1.38
N ASP A 152 6.53 -17.08 -1.06
CA ASP A 152 6.90 -18.48 -0.86
C ASP A 152 7.00 -19.26 -2.19
N SER A 153 6.76 -18.58 -3.33
CA SER A 153 6.84 -19.20 -4.66
C SER A 153 8.26 -19.66 -5.01
N PRO A 154 8.44 -20.88 -5.56
CA PRO A 154 9.74 -21.39 -5.98
C PRO A 154 10.34 -20.64 -7.18
N HIS A 155 9.56 -19.79 -7.86
CA HIS A 155 10.06 -18.95 -8.95
C HIS A 155 10.85 -17.72 -8.47
N LEU A 156 10.90 -17.47 -7.16
CA LEU A 156 11.63 -16.35 -6.55
C LEU A 156 12.97 -16.84 -5.98
N ASP A 157 14.01 -16.01 -6.10
CA ASP A 157 15.35 -16.32 -5.59
C ASP A 157 15.54 -15.99 -4.09
N GLY A 158 14.52 -15.41 -3.44
CA GLY A 158 14.51 -15.06 -2.02
C GLY A 158 15.43 -13.89 -1.63
N ARG A 159 16.07 -13.22 -2.59
CA ARG A 159 17.02 -12.12 -2.36
C ARG A 159 16.36 -10.77 -2.60
N LEU A 160 16.73 -9.78 -1.79
CA LEU A 160 16.28 -8.41 -1.99
C LEU A 160 17.30 -7.64 -2.85
N PRO A 161 16.86 -6.80 -3.81
CA PRO A 161 17.77 -5.98 -4.61
C PRO A 161 18.48 -4.92 -3.76
N PHE A 162 17.82 -4.46 -2.69
CA PHE A 162 18.38 -3.63 -1.63
C PHE A 162 17.49 -3.79 -0.37
N ARG A 163 18.01 -3.41 0.79
CA ARG A 163 17.25 -3.50 2.04
C ARG A 163 16.32 -2.31 2.18
N MET A 164 15.04 -2.60 2.39
CA MET A 164 14.01 -1.61 2.66
C MET A 164 12.95 -2.21 3.57
N ALA A 165 12.50 -1.45 4.57
CA ALA A 165 11.43 -1.89 5.45
C ALA A 165 10.09 -1.96 4.70
N ARG A 166 9.17 -2.79 5.20
CA ARG A 166 7.78 -2.75 4.76
C ARG A 166 7.09 -1.57 5.43
N THR A 167 6.12 -1.00 4.72
CA THR A 167 5.20 -0.01 5.29
C THR A 167 3.80 -0.59 5.31
N VAL A 168 3.00 -0.12 6.26
CA VAL A 168 1.62 -0.57 6.47
C VAL A 168 0.73 0.66 6.46
N LEU A 169 -0.18 0.72 5.49
CA LEU A 169 -1.24 1.70 5.42
C LEU A 169 -2.53 1.11 5.99
N ARG A 170 -2.99 1.63 7.13
CA ARG A 170 -4.33 1.38 7.64
C ARG A 170 -5.26 2.44 7.11
N TRP A 171 -6.38 2.03 6.54
CA TRP A 171 -7.33 2.96 5.97
C TRP A 171 -8.77 2.65 6.38
N MET A 172 -9.58 3.70 6.44
CA MET A 172 -11.00 3.59 6.67
C MET A 172 -11.79 4.57 5.83
N VAL A 173 -13.04 4.19 5.58
CA VAL A 173 -14.01 5.01 4.89
C VAL A 173 -15.26 5.13 5.75
N ALA A 174 -15.47 6.32 6.29
CA ALA A 174 -16.69 6.69 6.97
C ALA A 174 -17.62 7.45 6.00
N PRO A 175 -18.95 7.32 6.15
CA PRO A 175 -19.90 8.10 5.35
C PRO A 175 -19.75 9.60 5.66
N THR A 176 -20.14 10.44 4.71
CA THR A 176 -20.20 11.88 4.97
C THR A 176 -21.35 12.17 5.95
N ASP A 177 -21.18 13.17 6.81
CA ASP A 177 -22.27 13.58 7.71
C ASP A 177 -23.22 14.48 6.93
N LEU A 178 -24.44 14.03 6.63
CA LEU A 178 -25.43 14.80 5.87
C LEU A 178 -25.87 16.10 6.58
N ALA A 179 -25.66 16.22 7.90
CA ALA A 179 -26.05 17.40 8.67
C ALA A 179 -25.07 18.58 8.53
N ILE A 180 -23.83 18.29 8.13
CA ILE A 180 -22.80 19.27 7.82
C ILE A 180 -22.60 19.17 6.31
N ARG A 181 -22.62 20.28 5.55
CA ARG A 181 -22.23 20.21 4.12
C ARG A 181 -20.72 19.97 3.99
N ASP A 182 -20.26 18.84 4.50
CA ASP A 182 -18.87 18.46 4.48
C ASP A 182 -18.61 17.75 3.15
N SER A 183 -17.77 18.37 2.33
CA SER A 183 -17.29 17.75 1.09
C SER A 183 -16.46 16.50 1.43
N ALA A 184 -16.32 15.60 0.47
CA ALA A 184 -15.44 14.44 0.62
C ALA A 184 -14.06 14.89 1.12
N SER A 185 -13.57 14.26 2.18
CA SER A 185 -12.32 14.67 2.84
C SER A 185 -11.38 13.49 3.05
N VAL A 186 -10.09 13.83 3.09
CA VAL A 186 -9.00 12.89 3.25
C VAL A 186 -8.02 13.41 4.28
N GLN A 187 -7.67 12.55 5.24
CA GLN A 187 -6.62 12.79 6.21
C GLN A 187 -5.62 11.65 6.13
N PHE A 188 -4.39 11.98 5.76
CA PHE A 188 -3.27 11.06 5.73
C PHE A 188 -2.29 11.41 6.85
N THR A 189 -1.85 10.41 7.60
CA THR A 189 -0.94 10.59 8.74
C THR A 189 0.14 9.52 8.68
N VAL A 190 1.39 9.94 8.86
CA VAL A 190 2.55 9.06 8.94
C VAL A 190 2.94 8.94 10.42
N ASP A 191 2.86 7.73 10.96
CA ASP A 191 3.11 7.42 12.36
C ASP A 191 4.42 6.63 12.50
N GLY A 192 5.53 7.34 12.73
CA GLY A 192 6.85 6.71 12.81
C GLY A 192 7.34 6.18 11.46
N GLU A 193 8.15 5.12 11.49
CA GLU A 193 8.86 4.65 10.29
C GLU A 193 8.03 3.75 9.37
N SER A 194 7.12 2.93 9.93
CA SER A 194 6.45 1.84 9.19
C SER A 194 4.92 1.96 9.13
N ARG A 195 4.27 2.76 9.98
CA ARG A 195 2.81 2.86 10.02
C ARG A 195 2.29 4.14 9.37
N ARG A 196 1.23 4.01 8.57
CA ARG A 196 0.47 5.11 7.99
C ARG A 196 -1.02 4.89 8.26
N THR A 197 -1.74 5.98 8.43
CA THR A 197 -3.18 5.98 8.65
C THR A 197 -3.85 6.90 7.64
N LEU A 198 -4.91 6.42 7.00
CA LEU A 198 -5.72 7.15 6.04
C LEU A 198 -7.18 7.13 6.47
N VAL A 199 -7.73 8.31 6.76
CA VAL A 199 -9.16 8.48 7.04
C VAL A 199 -9.80 9.15 5.84
N LEU A 200 -10.75 8.44 5.22
CA LEU A 200 -11.59 8.97 4.15
C LEU A 200 -13.00 9.21 4.66
N ARG A 201 -13.56 10.37 4.34
CA ARG A 201 -14.99 10.65 4.48
C ARG A 201 -15.58 10.78 3.08
N LEU A 202 -16.28 9.74 2.64
CA LEU A 202 -16.93 9.68 1.34
C LEU A 202 -18.09 8.68 1.38
N ASP A 203 -19.14 8.94 0.61
CA ASP A 203 -20.24 8.01 0.44
C ASP A 203 -19.92 6.99 -0.65
N ILE A 204 -20.01 5.71 -0.30
CA ILE A 204 -19.66 4.59 -1.17
C ILE A 204 -20.93 4.09 -1.86
N GLY A 205 -20.85 3.87 -3.18
CA GLY A 205 -21.98 3.52 -4.02
C GLY A 205 -22.60 4.74 -4.71
N PRO A 206 -23.45 4.54 -5.73
CA PRO A 206 -23.90 5.62 -6.62
C PRO A 206 -24.56 6.77 -5.85
N PRO A 207 -24.18 8.04 -6.09
CA PRO A 207 -23.31 8.54 -7.18
C PRO A 207 -21.79 8.50 -6.90
N GLY A 208 -21.37 8.01 -5.73
CA GLY A 208 -19.96 7.87 -5.33
C GLY A 208 -19.26 6.63 -5.89
N PRO A 209 -17.97 6.45 -5.54
CA PRO A 209 -17.13 5.36 -6.05
C PRO A 209 -17.58 3.99 -5.52
N THR A 210 -17.22 2.94 -6.25
CA THR A 210 -17.43 1.56 -5.77
C THR A 210 -16.39 1.20 -4.69
N PRO A 211 -16.67 0.22 -3.81
CA PRO A 211 -15.70 -0.29 -2.83
C PRO A 211 -14.32 -0.62 -3.41
N GLU A 212 -14.29 -1.25 -4.58
CA GLU A 212 -13.08 -1.70 -5.26
C GLU A 212 -12.21 -0.49 -5.69
N ARG A 213 -12.86 0.60 -6.10
CA ARG A 213 -12.17 1.82 -6.53
C ARG A 213 -11.52 2.56 -5.37
N VAL A 214 -12.14 2.49 -4.19
CA VAL A 214 -11.52 3.02 -2.96
C VAL A 214 -10.30 2.18 -2.55
N VAL A 215 -10.38 0.86 -2.70
CA VAL A 215 -9.24 -0.04 -2.42
C VAL A 215 -8.08 0.27 -3.37
N GLU A 216 -8.35 0.40 -4.67
CA GLU A 216 -7.33 0.77 -5.68
C GLU A 216 -6.66 2.12 -5.35
N LEU A 217 -7.41 3.11 -4.90
CA LEU A 217 -6.85 4.39 -4.41
C LEU A 217 -5.93 4.19 -3.21
N CYS A 218 -6.32 3.37 -2.23
CA CYS A 218 -5.53 3.11 -1.04
C CYS A 218 -4.24 2.35 -1.38
N GLU A 219 -4.29 1.42 -2.33
CA GLU A 219 -3.12 0.69 -2.83
C GLU A 219 -2.18 1.59 -3.60
N ASP A 220 -2.70 2.48 -4.45
CA ASP A 220 -1.89 3.45 -5.18
C ASP A 220 -1.21 4.42 -4.20
N LEU A 221 -1.92 4.92 -3.19
CA LEU A 221 -1.34 5.76 -2.14
C LEU A 221 -0.24 5.01 -1.36
N ALA A 222 -0.50 3.78 -0.91
CA ALA A 222 0.45 2.98 -0.15
C ALA A 222 1.72 2.66 -0.96
N LEU A 223 1.59 2.48 -2.27
CA LEU A 223 2.72 2.27 -3.18
C LEU A 223 3.60 3.53 -3.25
N HIS A 224 2.99 4.69 -3.53
CA HIS A 224 3.74 5.93 -3.74
C HIS A 224 4.37 6.46 -2.46
N ASP A 225 3.69 6.34 -1.33
CA ASP A 225 4.27 6.64 -0.02
C ASP A 225 5.48 5.73 0.31
N TRP A 226 5.38 4.43 0.00
CA TRP A 226 6.51 3.51 0.18
C TRP A 226 7.69 3.85 -0.75
N LEU A 227 7.42 4.18 -2.02
CA LEU A 227 8.46 4.59 -2.97
C LEU A 227 9.19 5.84 -2.48
N LEU A 228 8.44 6.85 -2.01
CA LEU A 228 9.01 8.07 -1.46
C LEU A 228 9.90 7.78 -0.24
N THR A 229 9.37 7.02 0.72
CA THR A 229 10.12 6.58 1.91
C THR A 229 11.40 5.85 1.52
N ALA A 230 11.32 4.95 0.53
CA ALA A 230 12.45 4.16 0.08
C ALA A 230 13.53 5.00 -0.62
N LEU A 231 13.13 6.01 -1.40
CA LEU A 231 14.05 6.93 -2.05
C LEU A 231 14.77 7.81 -1.02
N GLU A 232 14.04 8.35 -0.04
CA GLU A 232 14.61 9.15 1.05
C GLU A 232 15.65 8.36 1.85
N GLU A 233 15.31 7.14 2.26
CA GLU A 233 16.22 6.25 3.00
C GLU A 233 17.48 5.88 2.18
N LEU A 234 17.36 5.70 0.86
CA LEU A 234 18.53 5.47 -0.02
C LEU A 234 19.40 6.72 -0.15
N ILE A 235 18.80 7.90 -0.29
CA ILE A 235 19.53 9.17 -0.34
C ILE A 235 20.30 9.39 0.96
N ASP A 236 19.66 9.19 2.11
CA ASP A 236 20.29 9.38 3.42
C ASP A 236 21.44 8.40 3.64
N ARG A 237 21.25 7.13 3.27
CA ARG A 237 22.30 6.09 3.37
C ARG A 237 23.45 6.29 2.41
N SER A 238 23.25 7.01 1.31
CA SER A 238 24.31 7.24 0.33
C SER A 238 25.42 8.15 0.85
N GLN A 239 25.17 8.95 1.91
CA GLN A 239 26.11 9.90 2.52
C GLN A 239 26.64 10.94 1.51
N ILE A 240 25.72 11.50 0.71
CA ILE A 240 26.01 12.59 -0.24
C ILE A 240 26.81 13.69 0.46
N GLY A 241 27.94 14.08 -0.14
CA GLY A 241 28.82 15.13 0.37
C GLY A 241 29.81 14.70 1.46
N SER A 242 29.78 13.45 1.93
CA SER A 242 30.71 12.95 2.96
C SER A 242 31.54 11.73 2.52
N GLY A 243 31.13 11.01 1.48
CA GLY A 243 31.82 9.81 0.97
C GLY A 243 32.57 10.03 -0.35
N PRO A 244 33.46 9.09 -0.73
CA PRO A 244 34.09 9.09 -2.05
C PRO A 244 33.03 9.03 -3.17
N PRO A 245 33.18 9.79 -4.28
CA PRO A 245 32.15 9.89 -5.32
C PRO A 245 31.66 8.54 -5.86
N ALA A 246 32.57 7.61 -6.16
CA ALA A 246 32.21 6.29 -6.67
C ALA A 246 31.34 5.49 -5.68
N ALA A 247 31.66 5.53 -4.39
CA ALA A 247 30.90 4.83 -3.36
C ALA A 247 29.49 5.42 -3.16
N VAL A 248 29.33 6.73 -3.34
CA VAL A 248 28.02 7.39 -3.30
C VAL A 248 27.16 6.93 -4.48
N VAL A 249 27.72 6.88 -5.70
CA VAL A 249 27.02 6.39 -6.89
C VAL A 249 26.57 4.94 -6.73
N ASP A 250 27.45 4.07 -6.23
CA ASP A 250 27.12 2.65 -6.01
C ASP A 250 25.95 2.47 -5.05
N ARG A 251 25.87 3.29 -4.00
CA ARG A 251 24.76 3.26 -3.03
C ARG A 251 23.44 3.82 -3.59
N LEU A 252 23.50 4.74 -4.55
CA LEU A 252 22.32 5.32 -5.20
C LEU A 252 21.80 4.47 -6.37
N LYS A 253 22.61 3.54 -6.89
CA LYS A 253 22.24 2.66 -8.00
C LYS A 253 20.88 1.95 -7.84
N PRO A 254 20.50 1.43 -6.65
CA PRO A 254 19.19 0.83 -6.48
C PRO A 254 18.03 1.79 -6.72
N ALA A 255 18.15 3.08 -6.39
CA ALA A 255 17.10 4.05 -6.67
C ALA A 255 16.84 4.12 -8.19
N ILE A 256 17.91 4.24 -8.98
CA ILE A 256 17.88 4.39 -10.43
C ILE A 256 17.32 3.12 -11.09
N ASP A 257 17.91 1.97 -10.78
CA ASP A 257 17.64 0.71 -11.48
C ASP A 257 16.30 0.08 -11.04
N GLN A 258 15.84 0.39 -9.82
CA GLN A 258 14.77 -0.35 -9.16
C GLN A 258 13.53 0.50 -8.87
N LEU A 259 13.68 1.80 -8.57
CA LEU A 259 12.58 2.61 -8.02
C LEU A 259 12.11 3.73 -8.95
N LEU A 260 13.01 4.47 -9.58
CA LEU A 260 12.65 5.76 -10.20
C LEU A 260 11.58 5.63 -11.29
N HIS A 261 11.60 4.52 -12.04
CA HIS A 261 10.66 4.24 -13.12
C HIS A 261 9.29 3.74 -12.64
N LEU A 262 9.11 3.47 -11.34
CA LEU A 262 7.87 2.98 -10.75
C LEU A 262 6.87 4.10 -10.42
N TRP A 263 7.32 5.36 -10.42
CA TRP A 263 6.52 6.51 -10.01
C TRP A 263 5.50 6.90 -11.07
N MET A 264 4.25 6.49 -10.88
CA MET A 264 3.11 6.79 -11.76
C MET A 264 1.84 7.07 -10.93
N PRO A 265 1.86 8.12 -10.08
CA PRO A 265 0.77 8.44 -9.17
C PRO A 265 -0.55 8.67 -9.90
N ALA A 266 -1.65 8.15 -9.35
CA ALA A 266 -3.00 8.27 -9.88
C ALA A 266 -3.20 7.80 -11.33
N ALA A 267 -2.24 7.10 -11.92
CA ALA A 267 -2.32 6.75 -13.34
C ALA A 267 -3.37 5.68 -13.66
N ARG A 268 -3.92 5.04 -12.62
CA ARG A 268 -5.05 4.08 -12.68
C ARG A 268 -6.28 4.58 -11.93
N LEU A 269 -6.28 5.83 -11.47
CA LEU A 269 -7.33 6.37 -10.61
C LEU A 269 -8.61 6.64 -11.40
N GLU A 270 -9.75 6.30 -10.80
CA GLU A 270 -11.06 6.66 -11.34
C GLU A 270 -11.31 8.17 -11.24
N PRO A 271 -11.92 8.82 -12.26
CA PRO A 271 -12.18 10.26 -12.24
C PRO A 271 -12.93 10.77 -11.00
N ALA A 272 -13.84 9.96 -10.44
CA ALA A 272 -14.61 10.31 -9.25
C ALA A 272 -13.73 10.51 -7.99
N LEU A 273 -12.51 9.96 -7.98
CA LEU A 273 -11.57 10.05 -6.87
C LEU A 273 -10.47 11.11 -7.11
N ALA A 274 -10.49 11.80 -8.24
CA ALA A 274 -9.44 12.74 -8.64
C ALA A 274 -9.28 13.91 -7.64
N GLU A 275 -10.38 14.44 -7.09
CA GLU A 275 -10.33 15.53 -6.11
C GLU A 275 -9.66 15.12 -4.79
N LEU A 276 -9.92 13.89 -4.34
CA LEU A 276 -9.28 13.32 -3.15
C LEU A 276 -7.77 13.17 -3.37
N TRP A 277 -7.36 12.66 -4.53
CA TRP A 277 -5.94 12.56 -4.88
C TRP A 277 -5.27 13.95 -4.96
N GLN A 278 -5.92 14.93 -5.57
CA GLN A 278 -5.39 16.30 -5.62
C GLN A 278 -5.26 16.94 -4.24
N SER A 279 -6.08 16.55 -3.26
CA SER A 279 -5.91 16.97 -1.86
C SER A 279 -4.60 16.42 -1.28
N LEU A 280 -4.32 15.13 -1.49
CA LEU A 280 -3.08 14.47 -1.07
C LEU A 280 -1.82 15.07 -1.76
N GLU A 281 -1.92 15.41 -3.05
CA GLU A 281 -0.83 16.08 -3.79
C GLU A 281 -0.62 17.54 -3.37
N ARG A 282 -1.63 18.20 -2.78
CA ARG A 282 -1.42 19.54 -2.21
C ARG A 282 -0.69 19.45 -0.86
N ARG A 283 -1.10 18.51 -0.01
CA ARG A 283 -0.50 18.26 1.32
C ARG A 283 -0.64 16.76 1.61
N PRO A 284 0.46 15.97 1.64
CA PRO A 284 1.87 16.37 1.81
C PRO A 284 2.66 16.72 0.53
N GLY A 285 2.12 16.48 -0.68
CA GLY A 285 2.83 16.80 -1.94
C GLY A 285 3.88 15.79 -2.37
N PHE A 286 3.45 14.52 -2.40
CA PHE A 286 4.23 13.37 -2.84
C PHE A 286 5.02 13.61 -4.13
N SER A 287 4.37 14.10 -5.20
CA SER A 287 5.04 14.30 -6.49
C SER A 287 6.13 15.38 -6.43
N ARG A 288 5.95 16.41 -5.60
CA ARG A 288 6.98 17.45 -5.38
C ARG A 288 8.18 16.90 -4.62
N GLN A 289 7.94 16.14 -3.56
CA GLN A 289 9.00 15.51 -2.77
C GLN A 289 9.79 14.50 -3.61
N TRP A 290 9.08 13.64 -4.35
CA TRP A 290 9.69 12.71 -5.28
C TRP A 290 10.58 13.40 -6.31
N LYS A 291 10.06 14.46 -6.94
CA LYS A 291 10.83 15.25 -7.92
C LYS A 291 12.11 15.82 -7.30
N ALA A 292 12.03 16.40 -6.10
CA ALA A 292 13.20 16.92 -5.41
C ALA A 292 14.24 15.81 -5.11
N GLY A 293 13.78 14.62 -4.70
CA GLY A 293 14.65 13.46 -4.51
C GLY A 293 15.32 13.00 -5.81
N VAL A 294 14.57 12.90 -6.91
CA VAL A 294 15.10 12.55 -8.24
C VAL A 294 16.14 13.57 -8.70
N ASP A 295 15.85 14.86 -8.57
CA ASP A 295 16.76 15.92 -8.97
C ASP A 295 18.05 15.85 -8.13
N ARG A 296 17.96 15.63 -6.82
CA ARG A 296 19.13 15.42 -5.94
C ARG A 296 19.99 14.22 -6.34
N VAL A 297 19.38 13.09 -6.73
CA VAL A 297 20.12 11.92 -7.22
C VAL A 297 20.85 12.25 -8.52
N ARG A 298 20.18 12.91 -9.47
CA ARG A 298 20.76 13.30 -10.77
C ARG A 298 21.92 14.29 -10.62
N ASP A 299 21.77 15.27 -9.75
CA ASP A 299 22.80 16.26 -9.46
C ASP A 299 24.06 15.58 -8.89
N GLN A 300 23.87 14.61 -7.99
CA GLN A 300 24.98 13.87 -7.41
C GLN A 300 25.71 12.98 -8.44
N LEU A 301 24.99 12.34 -9.36
CA LEU A 301 25.61 11.58 -10.46
C LEU A 301 26.44 12.50 -11.36
N THR A 302 25.91 13.68 -11.68
CA THR A 302 26.58 14.68 -12.51
C THR A 302 27.86 15.18 -11.85
N ALA A 303 27.78 15.58 -10.58
CA ALA A 303 28.94 16.03 -9.80
C ALA A 303 30.01 14.93 -9.68
N SER A 304 29.61 13.69 -9.43
CA SER A 304 30.53 12.55 -9.33
C SER A 304 31.22 12.25 -10.67
N THR A 305 30.49 12.38 -11.79
CA THR A 305 31.05 12.20 -13.13
C THR A 305 32.10 13.27 -13.44
N ILE A 306 31.82 14.54 -13.12
CA ILE A 306 32.78 15.64 -13.30
C ILE A 306 34.04 15.41 -12.45
N ALA A 307 33.89 15.01 -11.19
CA ALA A 307 35.01 14.71 -10.31
C ALA A 307 35.91 13.60 -10.88
N LEU A 308 35.32 12.47 -11.28
CA LEU A 308 36.06 11.34 -11.87
C LEU A 308 36.76 11.72 -13.18
N LEU A 309 36.13 12.51 -14.04
CA LEU A 309 36.74 13.00 -15.27
C LEU A 309 37.89 13.97 -15.01
N SER A 310 37.79 14.80 -13.97
CA SER A 310 38.88 15.70 -13.57
C SER A 310 40.08 14.93 -13.05
N GLU A 311 39.86 13.90 -12.22
CA GLU A 311 40.93 13.02 -11.72
C GLU A 311 41.62 12.26 -12.87
N ALA A 312 40.86 11.80 -13.85
CA ALA A 312 41.41 11.12 -15.03
C ALA A 312 42.20 12.06 -15.96
N SER A 313 41.80 13.34 -16.05
CA SER A 313 42.47 14.34 -16.89
C SER A 313 43.77 14.88 -16.27
N PHE A 314 43.92 14.81 -14.95
CA PHE A 314 45.09 15.28 -14.20
C PHE A 314 45.91 14.11 -13.61
N GLY A 315 46.21 13.08 -14.41
CA GLY A 315 46.92 11.86 -13.99
C GLY A 315 48.14 12.09 -13.06
N PRO A 316 48.50 11.09 -12.24
CA PRO A 316 49.33 11.28 -11.06
C PRO A 316 50.68 11.92 -11.40
N VAL A 317 50.92 13.12 -10.86
CA VAL A 317 52.26 13.71 -10.79
C VAL A 317 53.08 12.79 -9.87
N ARG A 318 53.87 11.90 -10.47
CA ARG A 318 54.86 11.10 -9.73
C ARG A 318 55.92 12.07 -9.16
N PRO A 319 56.31 11.92 -7.88
CA PRO A 319 57.41 12.66 -7.31
C PRO A 319 58.75 12.31 -7.98
#